data_AF-A0A368LCG6-F1
#
_entry.id   AF-A0A368LCG6-F1
#
_cell.length_a   1.000
_cell.length_b   1.000
_cell.length_c   1.000
_cell.angle_alpha   90.00
_cell.angle_beta   90.00
_cell.angle_gamma   90.00
#
_symmetry.space_group_name_H-M   'P 1'
#
loop_
_entity.id
_entity.type
_entity.pdbx_description
1 polymer ?
#
loop_
_entity_poly.entity_id
_entity_poly.type
_entity_poly.pdbx_seq_one_letter_code
_entity_poly.pdbx_strand_id
1 'polypeptide(L)'
;MLSEKLTLHRLASRSVIEREENEYGGSLPREYVELLQISDGMHNNGNLSILGAEGVVERNADYEVQAYLPGYFMIGDGDGGCGNAILLNLHDRRIYEVGMGIMDEESMALRPDPSTSSSHGAPVWASEATGEVRTCQRWSR
;
A
#
# COMPACT_ATOMS: atom_id res chain seq x y z
N MET A 1 21.20 6.43 14.01
CA MET A 1 19.80 6.00 14.01
C MET A 1 18.99 7.10 13.35
N LEU A 2 18.57 6.92 12.10
CA LEU A 2 17.62 7.83 11.47
C LEU A 2 16.24 7.45 12.00
N SER A 3 15.67 8.31 12.83
CA SER A 3 14.25 8.22 13.17
C SER A 3 13.49 8.73 11.96
N GLU A 4 12.99 7.81 11.15
CA GLU A 4 12.13 8.12 10.02
C GLU A 4 10.83 8.72 10.55
N LYS A 5 10.58 10.01 10.25
CA LYS A 5 9.47 10.77 10.83
C LYS A 5 8.20 10.52 10.03
N LEU A 6 7.27 9.81 10.63
CA LEU A 6 5.92 9.64 10.08
C LEU A 6 5.08 10.90 10.34
N THR A 7 4.44 11.42 9.30
CA THR A 7 3.41 12.45 9.39
C THR A 7 2.05 11.76 9.38
N LEU A 8 1.30 11.94 10.47
CA LEU A 8 -0.05 11.45 10.64
C LEU A 8 -1.06 12.55 10.34
N HIS A 9 -2.14 12.21 9.64
CA HIS A 9 -3.30 13.06 9.49
C HIS A 9 -4.30 12.84 10.64
N ARG A 10 -5.34 13.69 10.68
CA ARG A 10 -6.49 13.50 11.59
C ARG A 10 -7.11 12.12 11.38
N LEU A 11 -7.75 11.55 12.39
CA LEU A 11 -8.53 10.32 12.21
C LEU A 11 -9.64 10.49 11.17
N ALA A 12 -9.96 9.39 10.47
CA ALA A 12 -11.01 9.38 9.48
C ALA A 12 -12.38 9.55 10.14
N SER A 13 -13.26 10.34 9.52
CA SER A 13 -14.64 10.46 9.98
C SER A 13 -15.42 9.18 9.63
N ARG A 14 -16.30 8.75 10.54
CA ARG A 14 -17.14 7.56 10.33
C ARG A 14 -17.95 7.62 9.03
N SER A 15 -18.48 8.80 8.67
CA SER A 15 -19.27 8.97 7.45
C SER A 15 -18.46 8.75 6.17
N VAL A 16 -17.16 9.04 6.17
CA VAL A 16 -16.29 8.75 5.02
C VAL A 16 -16.07 7.25 4.92
N ILE A 17 -15.74 6.57 6.03
CA ILE A 17 -15.58 5.11 6.05
C ILE A 17 -16.86 4.42 5.56
N GLU A 18 -18.03 4.81 6.07
CA GLU A 18 -19.31 4.24 5.64
C GLU A 18 -19.60 4.46 4.15
N ARG A 19 -19.19 5.61 3.58
CA ARG A 19 -19.32 5.86 2.14
C ARG A 19 -18.48 4.87 1.33
N GLU A 20 -17.23 4.68 1.71
CA GLU A 20 -16.31 3.77 1.03
C GLU A 20 -16.76 2.30 1.21
N GLU A 21 -17.26 1.90 2.39
CA GLU A 21 -17.84 0.57 2.60
C GLU A 21 -19.05 0.32 1.69
N ASN A 22 -19.92 1.32 1.50
CA ASN A 22 -21.03 1.23 0.57
C ASN A 22 -20.55 1.07 -0.89
N GLU A 23 -19.49 1.77 -1.27
CA GLU A 23 -18.89 1.66 -2.61
C GLU A 23 -18.20 0.31 -2.83
N TYR A 24 -17.51 -0.20 -1.79
CA TYR A 24 -16.87 -1.51 -1.79
C TYR A 24 -17.88 -2.66 -1.84
N GLY A 25 -19.13 -2.42 -1.44
CA GLY A 25 -20.20 -3.41 -1.36
C GLY A 25 -20.16 -4.26 -0.06
N GLY A 26 -19.48 -3.77 0.97
CA GLY A 26 -19.29 -4.47 2.24
C GLY A 26 -18.33 -3.75 3.18
N SER A 27 -17.97 -4.39 4.30
CA SER A 27 -16.98 -3.82 5.21
C SER A 27 -15.61 -3.74 4.57
N LEU A 28 -14.93 -2.61 4.75
CA LEU A 28 -13.51 -2.47 4.42
C LEU A 28 -12.69 -3.42 5.32
N PRO A 29 -11.45 -3.77 4.92
CA PRO A 29 -10.59 -4.61 5.73
C PRO A 29 -10.41 -4.04 7.13
N ARG A 30 -10.69 -4.87 8.15
CA ARG A 30 -10.74 -4.46 9.56
C ARG A 30 -9.46 -3.76 10.00
N GLU A 31 -8.31 -4.31 9.65
CA GLU A 31 -6.99 -3.79 10.01
C GLU A 31 -6.75 -2.40 9.40
N TYR A 32 -7.27 -2.16 8.19
CA TYR A 32 -7.18 -0.85 7.54
C TYR A 32 -8.14 0.17 8.19
N VAL A 33 -9.36 -0.26 8.55
CA VAL A 33 -10.30 0.60 9.31
C VAL A 33 -9.72 0.99 10.68
N GLU A 34 -9.07 0.06 11.38
CA GLU A 34 -8.38 0.36 12.64
C GLU A 34 -7.27 1.39 12.45
N LEU A 35 -6.52 1.30 11.34
CA LEU A 35 -5.50 2.29 10.99
C LEU A 35 -6.11 3.68 10.71
N LEU A 36 -7.21 3.73 9.97
CA LEU A 36 -7.94 4.98 9.65
C LEU A 36 -8.49 5.68 10.89
N GLN A 37 -8.82 4.92 11.95
CA GLN A 37 -9.23 5.47 13.24
C GLN A 37 -8.08 6.10 14.02
N ILE A 38 -6.83 5.74 13.70
CA ILE A 38 -5.62 6.38 14.24
C ILE A 38 -5.23 7.56 13.35
N SER A 39 -5.29 7.39 12.02
CA SER A 39 -4.89 8.40 11.04
C SER A 39 -5.51 8.17 9.67
N ASP A 40 -6.16 9.20 9.11
CA ASP A 40 -6.74 9.23 7.76
C ASP A 40 -5.65 9.43 6.70
N GLY A 41 -4.84 8.38 6.55
CA GLY A 41 -3.62 8.39 5.75
C GLY A 41 -2.42 8.91 6.52
N MET A 42 -1.24 8.47 6.08
CA MET A 42 0.05 8.84 6.67
C MET A 42 1.15 8.77 5.62
N HIS A 43 2.21 9.53 5.80
CA HIS A 43 3.35 9.43 4.90
C HIS A 43 4.67 9.74 5.60
N ASN A 44 5.78 9.33 5.01
CA ASN A 44 7.12 9.72 5.43
C ASN A 44 7.99 10.03 4.21
N ASN A 45 8.56 11.25 4.15
CA ASN A 45 9.64 11.73 3.27
C ASN A 45 9.76 11.13 1.84
N GLY A 46 8.66 10.68 1.25
CA GLY A 46 8.60 10.04 -0.07
C GLY A 46 8.73 8.51 -0.09
N ASN A 47 8.99 7.85 1.05
CA ASN A 47 9.30 6.41 1.09
C ASN A 47 8.10 5.49 1.31
N LEU A 48 7.04 6.06 1.89
CA LEU A 48 5.80 5.36 2.21
C LEU A 48 4.68 6.40 2.27
N SER A 49 3.57 6.07 1.65
CA SER A 49 2.29 6.75 1.78
C SER A 49 1.21 5.72 2.01
N ILE A 50 0.45 5.82 3.09
CA ILE A 50 -0.78 5.07 3.30
C ILE A 50 -1.94 6.00 2.94
N LEU A 51 -2.87 5.49 2.16
CA LEU A 51 -4.06 6.20 1.71
C LEU A 51 -4.98 6.49 2.90
N GLY A 52 -5.63 7.66 2.86
CA GLY A 52 -6.80 7.93 3.69
C GLY A 52 -8.02 7.17 3.14
N ALA A 53 -9.13 7.27 3.86
CA ALA A 53 -10.35 6.56 3.52
C ALA A 53 -10.93 7.04 2.18
N GLU A 54 -10.96 8.35 1.94
CA GLU A 54 -11.61 8.93 0.76
C GLU A 54 -10.97 8.46 -0.55
N GLY A 55 -11.77 7.81 -1.40
CA GLY A 55 -11.37 7.35 -2.73
C GLY A 55 -10.46 6.12 -2.73
N VAL A 56 -10.31 5.43 -1.60
CA VAL A 56 -9.48 4.22 -1.52
C VAL A 56 -10.08 3.08 -2.35
N VAL A 57 -11.41 3.01 -2.44
CA VAL A 57 -12.11 1.99 -3.22
C VAL A 57 -11.98 2.27 -4.72
N GLU A 58 -12.21 3.52 -5.13
CA GLU A 58 -11.96 3.99 -6.51
C GLU A 58 -10.53 3.65 -6.94
N ARG A 59 -9.53 3.93 -6.09
CA ARG A 59 -8.14 3.62 -6.39
C ARG A 59 -7.89 2.12 -6.53
N ASN A 60 -8.50 1.27 -5.71
CA ASN A 60 -8.41 -0.18 -5.88
C ASN A 60 -9.04 -0.65 -7.20
N ALA A 61 -10.10 0.02 -7.66
CA ALA A 61 -10.74 -0.26 -8.95
C ALA A 61 -9.88 0.21 -10.13
N ASP A 62 -9.28 1.41 -10.05
CA ASP A 62 -8.41 1.98 -11.09
C ASP A 62 -7.18 1.08 -11.38
N TYR A 63 -6.63 0.45 -10.34
CA TYR A 63 -5.52 -0.50 -10.46
C TYR A 63 -5.99 -1.95 -10.68
N GLU A 64 -7.29 -2.18 -10.81
CA GLU A 64 -7.91 -3.50 -11.02
C GLU A 64 -7.38 -4.53 -10.01
N VAL A 65 -7.18 -4.14 -8.75
CA VAL A 65 -6.45 -4.94 -7.74
C VAL A 65 -7.05 -6.33 -7.61
N GLN A 66 -8.39 -6.45 -7.59
CA GLN A 66 -9.04 -7.77 -7.49
C GLN A 66 -8.91 -8.64 -8.75
N ALA A 67 -8.65 -8.05 -9.92
CA ALA A 67 -8.45 -8.80 -11.16
C ALA A 67 -7.06 -9.43 -11.22
N TYR A 68 -6.03 -8.68 -10.80
CA TYR A 68 -4.65 -9.15 -10.81
C TYR A 68 -4.25 -9.88 -9.53
N LEU A 69 -4.73 -9.40 -8.38
CA LEU A 69 -4.33 -9.82 -7.04
C LEU A 69 -5.57 -10.09 -6.17
N PRO A 70 -6.35 -11.14 -6.50
CA PRO A 70 -7.55 -11.47 -5.77
C PRO A 70 -7.24 -11.74 -4.29
N GLY A 71 -8.02 -11.14 -3.38
CA GLY A 71 -7.79 -11.28 -1.94
C GLY A 71 -6.76 -10.32 -1.36
N TYR A 72 -6.29 -9.33 -2.14
CA TYR A 72 -5.48 -8.22 -1.66
C TYR A 72 -6.26 -6.91 -1.70
N PHE A 73 -5.90 -5.94 -0.87
CA PHE A 73 -6.48 -4.60 -0.87
C PHE A 73 -5.37 -3.55 -0.82
N MET A 74 -5.35 -2.65 -1.78
CA MET A 74 -4.37 -1.58 -1.85
C MET A 74 -4.67 -0.51 -0.81
N ILE A 75 -3.68 -0.24 0.04
CA ILE A 75 -3.78 0.70 1.16
C ILE A 75 -2.76 1.83 1.05
N GLY A 76 -1.87 1.82 0.05
CA GLY A 76 -0.77 2.78 0.00
C GLY A 76 0.16 2.61 -1.18
N ASP A 77 1.18 3.47 -1.21
CA ASP A 77 2.23 3.53 -2.21
C ASP A 77 3.61 3.58 -1.50
N GLY A 78 4.61 2.86 -2.03
CA GLY A 78 5.99 2.78 -1.54
C GLY A 78 7.00 3.50 -2.44
N ASP A 79 8.26 3.58 -1.98
CA ASP A 79 9.38 4.10 -2.76
C ASP A 79 9.78 3.15 -3.90
N GLY A 80 10.17 3.73 -5.03
CA GLY A 80 10.58 3.03 -6.23
C GLY A 80 10.14 3.86 -7.43
N GLY A 81 11.04 4.18 -8.36
CA GLY A 81 10.80 5.21 -9.38
C GLY A 81 9.51 5.08 -10.21
N CYS A 82 8.88 3.90 -10.29
CA CYS A 82 7.59 3.65 -10.96
C CYS A 82 6.37 3.57 -10.01
N GLY A 83 6.56 3.76 -8.71
CA GLY A 83 5.58 3.52 -7.65
C GLY A 83 5.40 2.04 -7.35
N ASN A 84 5.52 1.66 -6.08
CA ASN A 84 5.09 0.34 -5.62
C ASN A 84 3.74 0.49 -4.91
N ALA A 85 2.84 -0.48 -5.08
CA ALA A 85 1.62 -0.58 -4.30
C ALA A 85 1.91 -1.26 -2.96
N ILE A 86 1.35 -0.73 -1.89
CA ILE A 86 1.31 -1.35 -0.57
C ILE A 86 -0.05 -2.03 -0.43
N LEU A 87 -0.02 -3.35 -0.28
CA LEU A 87 -1.21 -4.21 -0.30
C LEU A 87 -1.39 -4.90 1.06
N LEU A 88 -2.61 -4.93 1.55
CA LEU A 88 -3.04 -5.78 2.67
C LEU A 88 -3.62 -7.08 2.12
N ASN A 89 -3.04 -8.22 2.47
CA ASN A 89 -3.64 -9.52 2.17
C ASN A 89 -4.81 -9.80 3.15
N LEU A 90 -5.98 -10.08 2.60
CA LEU A 90 -7.22 -10.24 3.37
C LEU A 90 -7.33 -11.57 4.11
N HIS A 91 -6.46 -12.55 3.79
CA HIS A 91 -6.44 -13.86 4.43
C HIS A 91 -5.46 -13.91 5.60
N ASP A 92 -4.20 -13.51 5.38
CA ASP A 92 -3.14 -13.62 6.40
C ASP A 92 -2.90 -12.32 7.17
N ARG A 93 -3.53 -11.21 6.72
CA ARG A 93 -3.48 -9.88 7.33
C ARG A 93 -2.07 -9.26 7.32
N ARG A 94 -1.23 -9.67 6.37
CA ARG A 94 0.11 -9.12 6.18
C ARG A 94 0.14 -8.06 5.09
N ILE A 95 1.19 -7.23 5.13
CA ILE A 95 1.41 -6.15 4.18
C ILE A 95 2.50 -6.55 3.18
N TYR A 96 2.21 -6.34 1.91
CA TYR A 96 3.09 -6.63 0.78
C TYR A 96 3.36 -5.38 -0.03
N GLU A 97 4.46 -5.40 -0.77
CA GLU A 97 4.85 -4.37 -1.71
C GLU A 97 5.03 -4.99 -3.10
N VAL A 98 4.42 -4.39 -4.12
CA VAL A 98 4.51 -4.86 -5.50
C VAL A 98 4.70 -3.69 -6.45
N GLY A 99 5.48 -3.85 -7.51
CA GLY A 99 5.59 -2.82 -8.55
C GLY A 99 4.26 -2.63 -9.27
N MET A 100 3.76 -1.40 -9.35
CA MET A 100 2.45 -1.09 -9.98
C MET A 100 2.40 -1.44 -11.48
N GLY A 101 3.56 -1.53 -12.14
CA GLY A 101 3.65 -1.95 -13.55
C GLY A 101 3.67 -3.47 -13.75
N ILE A 102 3.67 -4.27 -12.67
CA ILE A 102 3.72 -5.73 -12.70
C ILE A 102 2.42 -6.31 -12.13
N MET A 103 2.03 -5.90 -10.91
CA MET A 103 0.83 -6.38 -10.21
C MET A 103 0.68 -7.91 -10.21
N ASP A 104 1.78 -8.63 -9.96
CA ASP A 104 1.83 -10.09 -9.94
C ASP A 104 2.24 -10.61 -8.56
N GLU A 105 1.56 -11.66 -8.07
CA GLU A 105 1.79 -12.23 -6.74
C GLU A 105 3.21 -12.78 -6.60
N GLU A 106 3.76 -13.40 -7.66
CA GLU A 106 5.13 -13.93 -7.66
C GLU A 106 6.20 -12.83 -7.51
N SER A 107 5.84 -11.58 -7.82
CA SER A 107 6.74 -10.42 -7.72
C SER A 107 6.62 -9.67 -6.39
N MET A 108 5.75 -10.10 -5.47
CA MET A 108 5.53 -9.42 -4.20
C MET A 108 6.67 -9.61 -3.21
N ALA A 109 7.04 -8.52 -2.55
CA ALA A 109 7.91 -8.55 -1.38
C ALA A 109 7.07 -8.35 -0.10
N LEU A 110 7.30 -9.20 0.91
CA LEU A 110 6.73 -9.00 2.24
C LEU A 110 7.37 -7.77 2.89
N ARG A 111 6.57 -6.81 3.39
CA ARG A 111 7.11 -5.75 4.25
C ARG A 111 7.25 -6.28 5.67
N PRO A 112 8.48 -6.32 6.24
CA PRO A 112 8.65 -6.70 7.64
C PRO A 112 8.01 -5.65 8.55
N ASP A 113 7.49 -6.11 9.69
CA ASP A 113 7.07 -5.21 10.77
C ASP A 113 8.27 -4.32 11.16
N PRO A 114 8.12 -2.99 11.28
CA PRO A 114 9.18 -2.10 11.75
C PRO A 114 9.77 -2.50 13.12
N SER A 115 9.09 -3.34 13.91
CA SER A 115 9.59 -3.90 15.17
C SER A 115 10.60 -5.05 15.00
N THR A 116 10.62 -5.71 13.83
CA THR A 116 11.54 -6.82 13.52
C THR A 116 12.75 -6.35 12.73
N SER A 117 13.72 -5.72 13.42
CA SER A 117 15.07 -5.55 12.90
C SER A 117 16.00 -6.60 13.52
N SER A 118 16.19 -7.73 12.83
CA SER A 118 17.37 -8.56 13.06
C SER A 118 18.47 -8.08 12.13
N SER A 119 19.55 -7.59 12.73
CA SER A 119 20.79 -7.28 12.03
C SER A 119 21.24 -8.50 11.22
N HIS A 120 21.82 -8.23 10.04
CA HIS A 120 22.41 -9.14 9.05
C HIS A 120 21.51 -9.48 7.85
N GLY A 121 21.77 -8.76 6.75
CA GLY A 121 21.27 -9.09 5.41
C GLY A 121 20.85 -7.84 4.67
N ALA A 122 21.60 -7.45 3.64
CA ALA A 122 21.13 -6.42 2.72
C ALA A 122 19.77 -6.85 2.13
N PRO A 123 18.83 -5.92 1.93
CA PRO A 123 17.52 -6.24 1.39
C PRO A 123 17.61 -6.78 -0.05
N VAL A 124 16.70 -7.70 -0.36
CA VAL A 124 16.63 -8.51 -1.59
C VAL A 124 16.44 -7.66 -2.87
N TRP A 125 16.19 -6.35 -2.76
CA TRP A 125 16.00 -5.46 -3.91
C TRP A 125 17.28 -5.19 -4.74
N ALA A 126 18.46 -5.62 -4.27
CA ALA A 126 19.73 -5.24 -4.88
C ALA A 126 20.24 -6.14 -6.03
N SER A 127 19.53 -7.19 -6.47
CA SER A 127 20.13 -8.14 -7.44
C SER A 127 19.42 -8.44 -8.75
N GLU A 128 18.21 -7.94 -9.04
CA GLU A 128 17.55 -8.30 -10.32
C GLU A 128 16.91 -7.09 -11.02
N ALA A 129 17.76 -6.17 -11.49
CA ALA A 129 17.39 -5.16 -12.48
C ALA A 129 18.23 -5.36 -13.76
N THR A 130 18.01 -6.48 -14.44
CA THR A 130 18.41 -6.65 -15.84
C THR A 130 17.19 -6.97 -16.67
N GLY A 131 16.62 -5.95 -17.30
CA GLY A 131 15.62 -6.13 -18.36
C GLY A 131 14.54 -5.06 -18.36
N GLU A 132 14.81 -3.97 -19.07
CA GLU A 132 13.80 -3.07 -19.63
C GLU A 132 12.97 -2.26 -18.61
N VAL A 133 13.51 -1.11 -18.22
CA VAL A 133 12.76 -0.03 -17.56
C VAL A 133 11.68 0.46 -18.53
N ARG A 134 10.49 -0.13 -18.45
CA ARG A 134 9.28 0.44 -19.06
C ARG A 134 8.87 1.61 -18.20
N THR A 135 9.04 2.80 -18.74
CA THR A 135 8.60 4.06 -18.14
C THR A 135 7.11 3.97 -17.79
N CYS A 136 6.79 3.79 -16.51
CA CYS A 136 5.44 4.02 -16.00
C CYS A 136 5.15 5.51 -16.22
N GLN A 137 4.23 5.81 -17.13
CA GLN A 137 3.79 7.17 -17.38
C GLN A 137 3.27 7.74 -16.06
N ARG A 138 3.73 8.94 -15.73
CA ARG A 138 3.19 9.74 -14.63
C ARG A 138 1.74 10.06 -14.99
N TRP A 139 0.78 9.30 -14.46
CA TRP A 139 -0.65 9.56 -14.65
C TRP A 139 -1.03 10.80 -13.83
N SER A 140 -0.74 11.98 -14.37
CA SER A 140 -1.42 13.22 -14.01
C SER A 140 -2.79 13.21 -14.65
N ARG A 141 -3.81 13.49 -13.83
CA ARG A 141 -5.22 13.72 -14.23
C ARG A 141 -5.37 14.45 -15.56
#